data_AF-A0A5B0N7F6-F1
#
_entry.id   AF-A0A5B0N7F6-F1
#
_cell.length_a   1.000
_cell.length_b   1.000
_cell.length_c   1.000
_cell.angle_alpha   90.00
_cell.angle_beta   90.00
_cell.angle_gamma   90.00
#
_symmetry.space_group_name_H-M   'P 1'
#
loop_
_entity.id
_entity.type
_entity.pdbx_description
1 polymer ?
#
loop_
_entity_poly.entity_id
_entity_poly.type
_entity_poly.pdbx_seq_one_letter_code
_entity_poly.pdbx_strand_id
1 'polypeptide(L)'
;MLDCETSANETTVGLVVKALENMATRYHMVDLLAAHREPVLEDDDMVWVHDNWKYARQESLSTDELNTLNALLCRVQTNFLPSLQQQLADLLGSLDLANLPNEPKPKLKDSLDIISQLADTVAQINAFVHSIAPIAVNPLQDTRHIDGTFGSLKRYRSRKLIDKFNHLICYTIQSLFDSHLLFIQANSKHPPISSHGESSLITLGENVIEATAQSSDAIDSIIKWSKQSDLSILQDHYQEHVNHLDSTLAVLSEQILLTKQSQKRLRMINAGQSDIDPSRTLEDNQNENGSPDTNQPENENDWTDASWSSGHAHDQSGTSLSADWSEAISLRPQLIKLVKTTVPLIKLTRILFKKLSSKTLTNKALFTFDTQLSSEEIQRIDHEAGYLILILQELLELMFHIYDSNELMNYMMRIEILHVQLSGHFDSSTTLLPCHLTPVNDRLDLAKSRNHFETWLTLSEQFHVADRNFTRALSYFKYAMQT
;
A
#
# COMPACT_ATOMS: atom_id res chain seq x y z
N MET A 1 -13.24 -43.30 31.45
CA MET A 1 -12.20 -43.20 30.40
C MET A 1 -12.35 -41.88 29.67
N LEU A 2 -13.51 -41.62 29.05
CA LEU A 2 -13.85 -40.33 28.42
C LEU A 2 -13.40 -39.11 29.24
N ASP A 3 -13.85 -38.96 30.50
CA ASP A 3 -13.53 -37.77 31.33
C ASP A 3 -12.02 -37.48 31.51
N CYS A 4 -11.17 -38.50 31.41
CA CYS A 4 -9.71 -38.36 31.50
C CYS A 4 -9.09 -37.90 30.17
N GLU A 5 -9.65 -38.36 29.04
CA GLU A 5 -9.23 -37.93 27.70
C GLU A 5 -9.68 -36.48 27.43
N THR A 6 -10.90 -36.09 27.83
CA THR A 6 -11.38 -34.70 27.69
C THR A 6 -10.51 -33.74 28.49
N SER A 7 -10.21 -34.05 29.75
CA SER A 7 -9.36 -33.22 30.62
C SER A 7 -7.91 -33.12 30.12
N ALA A 8 -7.35 -34.20 29.58
CA ALA A 8 -6.03 -34.18 28.94
C ALA A 8 -6.03 -33.34 27.66
N ASN A 9 -7.12 -33.36 26.88
CA ASN A 9 -7.26 -32.56 25.67
C ASN A 9 -7.37 -31.05 25.99
N GLU A 10 -8.22 -30.67 26.94
CA GLU A 10 -8.32 -29.28 27.45
C GLU A 10 -6.97 -28.74 27.97
N THR A 11 -6.25 -29.56 28.72
CA THR A 11 -4.90 -29.22 29.20
C THR A 11 -3.93 -28.98 28.03
N THR A 12 -4.01 -29.81 26.98
CA THR A 12 -3.14 -29.69 25.80
C THR A 12 -3.51 -28.48 24.94
N VAL A 13 -4.80 -28.18 24.77
CA VAL A 13 -5.29 -26.95 24.13
C VAL A 13 -4.75 -25.72 24.85
N GLY A 14 -4.81 -25.69 26.19
CA GLY A 14 -4.26 -24.59 26.99
C GLY A 14 -2.75 -24.41 26.82
N LEU A 15 -1.99 -25.49 26.63
CA LEU A 15 -0.56 -25.42 26.32
C LEU A 15 -0.29 -24.86 24.91
N VAL A 16 -1.06 -25.28 23.89
CA VAL A 16 -0.94 -24.76 22.52
C VAL A 16 -1.29 -23.27 22.45
N VAL A 17 -2.39 -22.87 23.07
CA VAL A 17 -2.80 -21.45 23.19
C VAL A 17 -1.69 -20.62 23.80
N LYS A 18 -1.20 -21.03 24.98
CA LYS A 18 -0.12 -20.32 25.67
C LYS A 18 1.20 -20.32 24.88
N ALA A 19 1.49 -21.36 24.09
CA ALA A 19 2.68 -21.41 23.24
C ALA A 19 2.59 -20.37 22.11
N LEU A 20 1.44 -20.25 21.45
CA LEU A 20 1.17 -19.24 20.41
C LEU A 20 1.18 -17.81 20.98
N GLU A 21 0.55 -17.57 22.15
CA GLU A 21 0.59 -16.26 22.81
C GLU A 21 2.03 -15.83 23.16
N ASN A 22 2.86 -16.75 23.67
CA ASN A 22 4.25 -16.46 23.98
C ASN A 22 5.10 -16.16 22.74
N MET A 23 4.72 -16.61 21.54
CA MET A 23 5.47 -16.32 20.31
C MET A 23 5.54 -14.82 20.01
N ALA A 24 4.46 -14.08 20.26
CA ALA A 24 4.41 -12.63 20.05
C ALA A 24 5.49 -11.88 20.85
N THR A 25 5.92 -12.42 22.00
CA THR A 25 6.95 -11.81 22.86
C THR A 25 8.38 -12.07 22.40
N ARG A 26 8.62 -13.00 21.46
CA ARG A 26 9.98 -13.41 21.04
C ARG A 26 10.59 -12.52 19.96
N TYR A 27 9.78 -11.72 19.29
CA TYR A 27 10.23 -10.74 18.32
C TYR A 27 10.29 -9.35 18.96
N HIS A 28 11.38 -8.62 18.71
CA HIS A 28 11.58 -7.29 19.30
C HIS A 28 11.74 -6.29 18.18
N MET A 29 10.62 -5.66 17.80
CA MET A 29 10.55 -4.73 16.69
C MET A 29 11.64 -3.64 16.79
N VAL A 30 12.42 -3.48 15.72
CA VAL A 30 13.40 -2.39 15.63
C VAL A 30 12.65 -1.13 15.18
N ASP A 31 12.56 -0.13 16.06
CA ASP A 31 11.86 1.12 15.76
C ASP A 31 12.69 2.02 14.83
N LEU A 32 12.43 1.86 13.53
CA LEU A 32 13.02 2.66 12.46
C LEU A 32 12.71 4.16 12.58
N LEU A 33 11.68 4.55 13.34
CA LEU A 33 11.23 5.92 13.49
C LEU A 33 11.60 6.57 14.83
N ALA A 34 12.19 5.83 15.79
CA ALA A 34 12.43 6.35 17.15
C ALA A 34 13.17 7.71 17.17
N ALA A 35 14.15 7.91 16.27
CA ALA A 35 14.92 9.15 16.14
C ALA A 35 14.12 10.37 15.63
N HIS A 36 12.89 10.17 15.15
CA HIS A 36 11.99 11.20 14.62
C HIS A 36 10.75 11.39 15.51
N ARG A 37 10.61 10.62 16.59
CA ARG A 37 9.54 10.81 17.58
C ARG A 37 9.95 11.94 18.51
N GLU A 38 9.08 12.93 18.66
CA GLU A 38 9.21 13.93 19.71
C GLU A 38 8.99 13.25 21.08
N PRO A 39 9.74 13.64 22.13
CA PRO A 39 9.46 13.17 23.48
C PRO A 39 8.09 13.68 23.93
N VAL A 40 7.35 12.84 24.65
CA VAL A 40 6.14 13.27 25.36
C VAL A 40 6.57 14.28 26.44
N LEU A 41 5.84 15.40 26.54
CA LEU A 41 6.17 16.54 27.42
C LEU A 41 5.86 16.26 28.91
N GLU A 42 6.32 15.12 29.44
CA GLU A 42 6.13 14.71 30.83
C GLU A 42 7.50 14.52 31.53
N ASP A 43 7.71 15.34 32.57
CA ASP A 43 8.90 15.53 33.42
C ASP A 43 10.19 16.12 32.77
N ASP A 44 10.49 17.37 33.17
CA ASP A 44 11.72 18.14 32.84
C ASP A 44 13.02 17.47 33.35
N ASP A 45 12.92 16.51 34.28
CA ASP A 45 14.06 15.83 34.92
C ASP A 45 14.45 14.48 34.27
N MET A 46 13.72 14.01 33.26
CA MET A 46 14.00 12.74 32.58
C MET A 46 14.77 12.93 31.27
N VAL A 47 16.04 12.49 31.25
CA VAL A 47 16.83 12.41 30.01
C VAL A 47 16.26 11.29 29.13
N TRP A 48 15.40 11.67 28.19
CA TRP A 48 14.82 10.72 27.24
C TRP A 48 15.87 10.23 26.24
N VAL A 49 16.14 8.91 26.27
CA VAL A 49 17.09 8.25 25.37
C VAL A 49 16.30 7.37 24.40
N HIS A 50 16.36 7.68 23.11
CA HIS A 50 15.71 6.91 22.06
C HIS A 50 16.13 5.42 22.10
N ASP A 51 15.18 4.52 21.85
CA ASP A 51 15.41 3.05 21.79
C ASP A 51 16.58 2.63 20.89
N ASN A 52 16.92 3.42 19.87
CA ASN A 52 18.00 3.14 18.94
C ASN A 52 19.41 3.35 19.53
N TRP A 53 19.55 3.91 20.73
CA TRP A 53 20.84 4.05 21.40
C TRP A 53 21.51 2.71 21.74
N LYS A 54 20.74 1.61 21.81
CA LYS A 54 21.29 0.24 21.92
C LYS A 54 22.03 -0.24 20.65
N TYR A 55 21.91 0.48 19.54
CA TYR A 55 22.65 0.24 18.29
C TYR A 55 23.73 1.30 18.03
N ALA A 56 24.02 2.16 19.02
CA ALA A 56 25.05 3.18 18.92
C ALA A 56 26.44 2.56 18.73
N ARG A 57 27.12 2.90 17.63
CA ARG A 57 28.47 2.40 17.31
C ARG A 57 29.35 3.50 16.74
N GLN A 58 30.62 3.56 17.19
CA GLN A 58 31.64 4.49 16.70
C GLN A 58 32.65 3.86 15.73
N GLU A 59 32.89 2.54 15.75
CA GLU A 59 33.71 1.94 14.69
C GLU A 59 32.88 1.76 13.41
N SER A 60 33.49 2.11 12.27
CA SER A 60 32.97 1.70 10.96
C SER A 60 33.02 0.17 10.84
N LEU A 61 32.03 -0.40 10.16
CA LEU A 61 32.00 -1.83 9.84
C LEU A 61 33.21 -2.24 8.99
N SER A 62 33.89 -3.29 9.42
CA SER A 62 34.95 -3.93 8.65
C SER A 62 34.39 -4.80 7.52
N THR A 63 35.22 -5.07 6.51
CA THR A 63 34.87 -5.97 5.40
C THR A 63 34.47 -7.37 5.89
N ASP A 64 35.12 -7.88 6.93
CA ASP A 64 34.84 -9.23 7.47
C ASP A 64 33.49 -9.28 8.22
N GLU A 65 33.11 -8.21 8.91
CA GLU A 65 31.76 -8.07 9.49
C GLU A 65 30.70 -8.00 8.39
N LEU A 66 30.92 -7.20 7.33
CA LEU A 66 30.01 -7.12 6.19
C LEU A 66 29.88 -8.48 5.47
N ASN A 67 30.97 -9.24 5.32
CA ASN A 67 30.95 -10.60 4.78
C ASN A 67 30.13 -11.55 5.68
N THR A 68 30.31 -11.46 7.00
CA THR A 68 29.57 -12.25 7.99
C THR A 68 28.07 -11.97 7.96
N LEU A 69 27.69 -10.68 7.91
CA LEU A 69 26.29 -10.25 7.80
C LEU A 69 25.66 -10.65 6.45
N ASN A 70 26.42 -10.60 5.35
CA ASN A 70 25.94 -11.09 4.05
C ASN A 70 25.74 -12.62 4.04
N ALA A 71 26.62 -13.38 4.70
CA ALA A 71 26.42 -14.82 4.89
C ALA A 71 25.17 -15.12 5.75
N LEU A 72 24.90 -14.30 6.77
CA LEU A 72 23.68 -14.42 7.58
C LEU A 72 22.42 -14.07 6.77
N LEU A 73 22.43 -13.01 5.97
CA LEU A 73 21.35 -12.69 5.02
C LEU A 73 21.11 -13.85 4.03
N CYS A 74 22.17 -14.45 3.48
CA CYS A 74 22.06 -15.63 2.62
C CYS A 74 21.40 -16.81 3.35
N ARG A 75 21.74 -17.07 4.62
CA ARG A 75 21.10 -18.11 5.45
C ARG A 75 19.63 -17.79 5.75
N VAL A 76 19.27 -16.53 5.98
CA VAL A 76 17.87 -16.09 6.12
C VAL A 76 17.08 -16.39 4.84
N GLN A 77 17.65 -16.06 3.67
CA GLN A 77 17.06 -16.24 2.34
C GLN A 77 16.94 -17.69 1.83
N THR A 78 17.73 -18.62 2.37
CA THR A 78 17.86 -20.00 1.85
C THR A 78 17.46 -21.07 2.86
N ASN A 79 17.38 -20.73 4.14
CA ASN A 79 17.07 -21.66 5.21
C ASN A 79 15.94 -21.12 6.11
N PHE A 80 16.11 -19.96 6.76
CA PHE A 80 15.15 -19.54 7.79
C PHE A 80 13.78 -19.15 7.24
N LEU A 81 13.71 -18.36 6.16
CA LEU A 81 12.45 -17.99 5.53
C LEU A 81 11.70 -19.20 4.93
N PRO A 82 12.35 -20.10 4.15
CA PRO A 82 11.73 -21.35 3.72
C PRO A 82 11.30 -22.27 4.88
N SER A 83 12.09 -22.37 5.95
CA SER A 83 11.73 -23.19 7.13
C SER A 83 10.51 -22.61 7.85
N LEU A 84 10.45 -21.29 7.99
CA LEU A 84 9.31 -20.57 8.54
C LEU A 84 8.03 -20.85 7.72
N GLN A 85 8.11 -20.76 6.39
CA GLN A 85 6.99 -21.08 5.49
C GLN A 85 6.52 -22.54 5.65
N GLN A 86 7.44 -23.50 5.71
CA GLN A 86 7.11 -24.91 5.95
C GLN A 86 6.48 -25.13 7.33
N GLN A 87 7.02 -24.53 8.39
CA GLN A 87 6.48 -24.64 9.76
C GLN A 87 5.05 -24.06 9.88
N LEU A 88 4.75 -22.97 9.17
CA LEU A 88 3.39 -22.42 9.11
C LEU A 88 2.43 -23.36 8.35
N ALA A 89 2.88 -23.96 7.24
CA ALA A 89 2.11 -24.96 6.50
C ALA A 89 1.88 -26.26 7.31
N ASP A 90 2.88 -26.70 8.07
CA ASP A 90 2.77 -27.86 8.96
C ASP A 90 1.81 -27.57 10.12
N LEU A 91 1.83 -26.34 10.66
CA LEU A 91 0.91 -25.91 11.71
C LEU A 91 -0.55 -25.90 11.21
N LEU A 92 -0.79 -25.35 10.01
CA LEU A 92 -2.08 -25.42 9.31
C LEU A 92 -2.51 -26.89 9.13
N GLY A 93 -1.61 -27.75 8.64
CA GLY A 93 -1.84 -29.18 8.46
C GLY A 93 -2.14 -29.92 9.77
N SER A 94 -1.66 -29.41 10.91
CA SER A 94 -1.96 -29.98 12.23
C SER A 94 -3.39 -29.75 12.70
N LEU A 95 -4.15 -28.80 12.10
CA LEU A 95 -5.54 -28.51 12.47
C LEU A 95 -6.58 -29.46 11.87
N ASP A 96 -6.21 -30.31 10.91
CA ASP A 96 -7.09 -31.31 10.28
C ASP A 96 -8.33 -30.71 9.57
N LEU A 97 -8.19 -29.50 9.00
CA LEU A 97 -9.29 -28.75 8.36
C LEU A 97 -9.99 -29.49 7.21
N ALA A 98 -9.32 -30.47 6.58
CA ALA A 98 -9.90 -31.29 5.51
C ALA A 98 -11.09 -32.16 5.96
N ASN A 99 -11.25 -32.38 7.26
CA ASN A 99 -12.38 -33.11 7.83
C ASN A 99 -13.57 -32.21 8.22
N LEU A 100 -13.50 -30.89 8.01
CA LEU A 100 -14.66 -30.00 8.16
C LEU A 100 -15.82 -30.43 7.22
N PRO A 101 -17.08 -30.41 7.68
CA PRO A 101 -17.57 -30.06 9.02
C PRO A 101 -17.59 -31.22 10.02
N ASN A 102 -17.19 -32.43 9.63
CA ASN A 102 -17.35 -33.70 10.36
C ASN A 102 -16.34 -33.91 11.51
N GLU A 103 -16.22 -32.92 12.40
CA GLU A 103 -15.28 -32.87 13.54
C GLU A 103 -13.79 -32.96 13.15
N PRO A 104 -13.11 -31.84 12.83
CA PRO A 104 -11.66 -31.83 12.64
C PRO A 104 -10.96 -32.22 13.95
N LYS A 105 -9.90 -33.02 13.85
CA LYS A 105 -9.15 -33.54 15.01
C LYS A 105 -7.71 -33.03 15.03
N PRO A 106 -7.48 -31.81 15.56
CA PRO A 106 -6.15 -31.23 15.63
C PRO A 106 -5.14 -32.13 16.33
N LYS A 107 -3.98 -32.31 15.70
CA LYS A 107 -2.85 -33.07 16.25
C LYS A 107 -2.05 -32.20 17.23
N LEU A 108 -2.69 -31.78 18.33
CA LEU A 108 -2.17 -30.76 19.26
C LEU A 108 -0.74 -31.04 19.78
N LYS A 109 -0.34 -32.31 19.89
CA LYS A 109 1.02 -32.67 20.27
C LYS A 109 2.04 -32.33 19.17
N ASP A 110 1.74 -32.67 17.92
CA ASP A 110 2.56 -32.32 16.76
C ASP A 110 2.62 -30.79 16.62
N SER A 111 1.50 -30.09 16.88
CA SER A 111 1.43 -28.62 16.92
C SER A 111 2.42 -28.01 17.93
N LEU A 112 2.60 -28.59 19.13
CA LEU A 112 3.56 -28.07 20.13
C LEU A 112 5.02 -28.19 19.67
N ASP A 113 5.38 -29.29 19.01
CA ASP A 113 6.72 -29.48 18.46
C ASP A 113 6.97 -28.52 17.28
N ILE A 114 5.96 -28.29 16.42
CA ILE A 114 6.00 -27.31 15.33
C ILE A 114 6.16 -25.89 15.88
N ILE A 115 5.35 -25.47 16.86
CA ILE A 115 5.42 -24.14 17.49
C ILE A 115 6.79 -23.91 18.15
N SER A 116 7.41 -24.95 18.71
CA SER A 116 8.76 -24.85 19.29
C SER A 116 9.82 -24.58 18.22
N GLN A 117 9.77 -25.29 17.08
CA GLN A 117 10.69 -25.04 15.95
C GLN A 117 10.47 -23.67 15.30
N LEU A 118 9.20 -23.24 15.24
CA LEU A 118 8.79 -21.92 14.79
C LEU A 118 9.37 -20.81 15.70
N ALA A 119 9.36 -21.03 17.01
CA ALA A 119 9.95 -20.12 18.00
C ALA A 119 11.45 -19.90 17.80
N ASP A 120 12.20 -20.97 17.52
CA ASP A 120 13.64 -20.91 17.27
C ASP A 120 13.95 -20.28 15.90
N THR A 121 13.05 -20.42 14.93
CA THR A 121 13.19 -19.81 13.59
C THR A 121 12.92 -18.31 13.63
N VAL A 122 11.85 -17.88 14.33
CA VAL A 122 11.57 -16.45 14.59
C VAL A 122 12.69 -15.80 15.40
N ALA A 123 13.26 -16.49 16.41
CA ALA A 123 14.39 -15.97 17.17
C ALA A 123 15.66 -15.79 16.31
N GLN A 124 15.94 -16.70 15.37
CA GLN A 124 17.05 -16.55 14.42
C GLN A 124 16.84 -15.40 13.43
N ILE A 125 15.61 -15.16 12.98
CA ILE A 125 15.26 -13.99 12.14
C ILE A 125 15.40 -12.69 12.95
N ASN A 126 14.92 -12.66 14.19
CA ASN A 126 15.06 -11.51 15.09
C ASN A 126 16.54 -11.17 15.34
N ALA A 127 17.37 -12.18 15.61
CA ALA A 127 18.82 -12.00 15.76
C ALA A 127 19.49 -11.41 14.51
N PHE A 128 19.07 -11.84 13.31
CA PHE A 128 19.53 -11.21 12.06
C PHE A 128 19.10 -9.74 11.95
N VAL A 129 17.81 -9.44 12.20
CA VAL A 129 17.26 -8.08 12.19
C VAL A 129 18.04 -7.15 13.14
N HIS A 130 18.31 -7.60 14.37
CA HIS A 130 19.15 -6.86 15.30
C HIS A 130 20.62 -6.72 14.85
N SER A 131 21.18 -7.70 14.14
CA SER A 131 22.56 -7.63 13.63
C SER A 131 22.77 -6.59 12.53
N ILE A 132 21.74 -6.29 11.73
CA ILE A 132 21.78 -5.26 10.68
C ILE A 132 21.24 -3.90 11.14
N ALA A 133 20.60 -3.82 12.32
CA ALA A 133 20.08 -2.58 12.88
C ALA A 133 21.13 -1.45 13.03
N PRO A 134 22.40 -1.71 13.43
CA PRO A 134 23.44 -0.68 13.44
C PRO A 134 23.75 -0.05 12.07
N ILE A 135 23.38 -0.69 10.95
CA ILE A 135 23.50 -0.09 9.61
C ILE A 135 22.31 0.85 9.33
N ALA A 136 21.12 0.49 9.83
CA ALA A 136 19.88 1.21 9.54
C ALA A 136 19.63 2.42 10.46
N VAL A 137 19.93 2.28 11.75
CA VAL A 137 19.44 3.18 12.82
C VAL A 137 20.50 3.61 13.86
N ASN A 138 21.80 3.42 13.61
CA ASN A 138 22.85 3.90 14.52
C ASN A 138 22.79 5.43 14.68
N PRO A 139 22.58 5.97 15.90
CA PRO A 139 22.49 7.42 16.12
C PRO A 139 23.85 8.15 16.06
N LEU A 140 24.98 7.42 16.14
CA LEU A 140 26.31 8.03 16.17
C LEU A 140 26.96 8.17 14.78
N GLN A 141 26.51 7.40 13.78
CA GLN A 141 27.07 7.42 12.43
C GLN A 141 26.00 7.18 11.37
N ASP A 142 25.95 8.08 10.38
CA ASP A 142 25.11 7.93 9.20
C ASP A 142 25.95 7.44 8.01
N THR A 143 25.82 6.16 7.68
CA THR A 143 26.58 5.51 6.60
C THR A 143 26.03 5.79 5.21
N ARG A 144 24.88 6.45 5.06
CA ARG A 144 24.13 6.53 3.78
C ARG A 144 24.90 7.10 2.59
N HIS A 145 25.94 7.89 2.85
CA HIS A 145 26.74 8.58 1.84
C HIS A 145 28.02 7.81 1.45
N ILE A 146 28.35 6.74 2.19
CA ILE A 146 29.63 6.02 2.09
C ILE A 146 29.45 4.49 1.99
N ASP A 147 28.21 4.00 2.02
CA ASP A 147 27.87 2.57 2.02
C ASP A 147 27.72 1.95 0.62
N GLY A 148 28.14 2.66 -0.45
CA GLY A 148 28.05 2.19 -1.83
C GLY A 148 28.63 0.78 -2.06
N THR A 149 29.64 0.40 -1.28
CA THR A 149 30.30 -0.92 -1.32
C THR A 149 29.65 -1.98 -0.43
N PHE A 150 28.63 -1.67 0.38
CA PHE A 150 28.00 -2.61 1.33
C PHE A 150 27.10 -3.65 0.64
N GLY A 151 26.89 -3.53 -0.68
CA GLY A 151 26.10 -4.46 -1.48
C GLY A 151 24.67 -4.60 -0.95
N SER A 152 24.26 -5.83 -0.65
CA SER A 152 22.92 -6.14 -0.16
C SER A 152 22.58 -5.53 1.20
N LEU A 153 23.58 -5.01 1.94
CA LEU A 153 23.44 -4.47 3.29
C LEU A 153 23.47 -2.93 3.37
N LYS A 154 23.51 -2.21 2.24
CA LYS A 154 23.32 -0.75 2.16
C LYS A 154 22.21 -0.28 3.12
N ARG A 155 22.37 0.86 3.80
CA ARG A 155 21.42 1.44 4.76
C ARG A 155 19.99 1.50 4.23
N TYR A 156 19.80 1.90 2.97
CA TYR A 156 18.52 1.86 2.25
C TYR A 156 17.90 0.46 2.29
N ARG A 157 18.68 -0.56 1.91
CA ARG A 157 18.25 -1.96 1.88
C ARG A 157 18.00 -2.52 3.27
N SER A 158 18.94 -2.35 4.20
CA SER A 158 18.85 -2.83 5.58
C SER A 158 17.64 -2.24 6.30
N ARG A 159 17.36 -0.94 6.12
CA ARG A 159 16.16 -0.29 6.66
C ARG A 159 14.87 -0.90 6.08
N LYS A 160 14.80 -1.11 4.76
CA LYS A 160 13.64 -1.77 4.10
C LYS A 160 13.49 -3.25 4.46
N LEU A 161 14.58 -3.98 4.72
CA LEU A 161 14.53 -5.36 5.22
C LEU A 161 13.93 -5.40 6.62
N ILE A 162 14.45 -4.60 7.55
CA ILE A 162 13.94 -4.51 8.92
C ILE A 162 12.45 -4.17 8.92
N ASP A 163 12.03 -3.20 8.12
CA ASP A 163 10.62 -2.82 7.92
C ASP A 163 9.76 -4.02 7.47
N LYS A 164 10.22 -4.77 6.47
CA LYS A 164 9.52 -5.97 5.98
C LYS A 164 9.47 -7.12 7.01
N PHE A 165 10.53 -7.34 7.79
CA PHE A 165 10.53 -8.35 8.86
C PHE A 165 9.64 -7.95 10.04
N ASN A 166 9.66 -6.67 10.43
CA ASN A 166 8.73 -6.10 11.40
C ASN A 166 7.28 -6.32 10.93
N HIS A 167 6.98 -6.01 9.66
CA HIS A 167 5.64 -6.20 9.11
C HIS A 167 5.21 -7.68 9.10
N LEU A 168 6.05 -8.56 8.57
CA LEU A 168 5.80 -10.01 8.51
C LEU A 168 5.46 -10.58 9.90
N ILE A 169 6.26 -10.26 10.92
CA ILE A 169 6.16 -10.93 12.21
C ILE A 169 5.10 -10.26 13.11
N CYS A 170 5.07 -8.94 13.20
CA CYS A 170 4.14 -8.21 14.08
C CYS A 170 2.72 -8.06 13.53
N TYR A 171 2.49 -8.31 12.23
CA TYR A 171 1.16 -8.17 11.63
C TYR A 171 0.71 -9.45 10.95
N THR A 172 1.45 -9.95 9.94
CA THR A 172 0.99 -11.10 9.14
C THR A 172 0.97 -12.40 9.96
N ILE A 173 2.08 -12.74 10.61
CA ILE A 173 2.20 -13.95 11.43
C ILE A 173 1.41 -13.83 12.73
N GLN A 174 1.34 -12.64 13.34
CA GLN A 174 0.52 -12.42 14.52
C GLN A 174 -0.98 -12.63 14.20
N SER A 175 -1.49 -12.06 13.11
CA SER A 175 -2.88 -12.28 12.65
C SER A 175 -3.17 -13.75 12.34
N LEU A 176 -2.18 -14.48 11.80
CA LEU A 176 -2.26 -15.93 11.63
C LEU A 176 -2.36 -16.68 12.96
N PHE A 177 -1.60 -16.29 13.98
CA PHE A 177 -1.70 -16.89 15.33
C PHE A 177 -3.04 -16.57 15.98
N ASP A 178 -3.54 -15.33 15.88
CA ASP A 178 -4.86 -14.95 16.38
C ASP A 178 -5.97 -15.79 15.72
N SER A 179 -5.86 -16.03 14.41
CA SER A 179 -6.77 -16.91 13.66
C SER A 179 -6.71 -18.38 14.14
N HIS A 180 -5.50 -18.92 14.37
CA HIS A 180 -5.32 -20.26 14.95
C HIS A 180 -5.92 -20.36 16.35
N LEU A 181 -5.71 -19.34 17.20
CA LEU A 181 -6.24 -19.27 18.56
C LEU A 181 -7.78 -19.30 18.54
N LEU A 182 -8.42 -18.48 17.70
CA LEU A 182 -9.88 -18.47 17.55
C LEU A 182 -10.41 -19.82 17.09
N PHE A 183 -9.79 -20.45 16.09
CA PHE A 183 -10.21 -21.77 15.60
C PHE A 183 -10.09 -22.87 16.68
N ILE A 184 -8.93 -22.96 17.36
CA ILE A 184 -8.69 -23.96 18.40
C ILE A 184 -9.63 -23.77 19.60
N GLN A 185 -9.91 -22.53 20.00
CA GLN A 185 -10.86 -22.22 21.07
C GLN A 185 -12.31 -22.50 20.69
N ALA A 186 -12.69 -22.32 19.42
CA ALA A 186 -14.02 -22.67 18.93
C ALA A 186 -14.20 -24.20 18.87
N ASN A 187 -13.24 -24.93 18.29
CA ASN A 187 -13.30 -26.38 18.12
C ASN A 187 -13.29 -27.15 19.47
N SER A 188 -12.77 -26.54 20.53
CA SER A 188 -12.75 -27.17 21.88
C SER A 188 -14.05 -27.00 22.68
N LYS A 189 -14.93 -26.05 22.33
CA LYS A 189 -16.13 -25.69 23.13
C LYS A 189 -17.41 -26.43 22.69
N HIS A 190 -17.28 -27.72 22.37
CA HIS A 190 -18.27 -28.64 21.77
C HIS A 190 -18.40 -28.57 20.24
N PRO A 191 -18.66 -29.72 19.58
CA PRO A 191 -18.91 -29.78 18.13
C PRO A 191 -20.18 -28.99 17.75
N PRO A 192 -20.34 -28.56 16.49
CA PRO A 192 -21.44 -27.74 16.06
C PRO A 192 -22.77 -28.52 16.02
N ILE A 193 -23.51 -28.50 17.14
CA ILE A 193 -24.87 -29.08 17.23
C ILE A 193 -25.89 -28.27 16.40
N SER A 194 -25.51 -27.08 15.91
CA SER A 194 -26.36 -26.21 15.08
C SER A 194 -25.62 -25.72 13.84
N SER A 195 -26.36 -25.56 12.74
CA SER A 195 -25.87 -25.05 11.45
C SER A 195 -25.17 -23.68 11.56
N HIS A 196 -25.55 -22.84 12.53
CA HIS A 196 -24.88 -21.55 12.75
C HIS A 196 -23.47 -21.72 13.37
N GLY A 197 -23.31 -22.67 14.29
CA GLY A 197 -21.98 -23.03 14.82
C GLY A 197 -21.08 -23.69 13.78
N GLU A 198 -21.67 -24.51 12.90
CA GLU A 198 -20.99 -25.15 11.77
C GLU A 198 -20.44 -24.10 10.79
N SER A 199 -21.29 -23.16 10.37
CA SER A 199 -20.89 -22.03 9.51
C SER A 199 -19.77 -21.20 10.14
N SER A 200 -19.81 -20.97 11.46
CA SER A 200 -18.78 -20.22 12.18
C SER A 200 -17.42 -20.93 12.17
N LEU A 201 -17.40 -22.25 12.43
CA LEU A 201 -16.16 -23.05 12.37
C LEU A 201 -15.58 -23.13 10.96
N ILE A 202 -16.41 -23.18 9.92
CA ILE A 202 -15.97 -23.14 8.52
C ILE A 202 -15.27 -21.81 8.23
N THR A 203 -15.91 -20.67 8.53
CA THR A 203 -15.31 -19.34 8.33
C THR A 203 -14.02 -19.15 9.13
N LEU A 204 -13.93 -19.66 10.36
CA LEU A 204 -12.67 -19.65 11.12
C LEU A 204 -11.58 -20.51 10.45
N GLY A 205 -11.92 -21.65 9.87
CA GLY A 205 -11.00 -22.47 9.08
C GLY A 205 -10.51 -21.76 7.81
N GLU A 206 -11.43 -21.11 7.08
CA GLU A 206 -11.11 -20.28 5.90
C GLU A 206 -10.15 -19.14 6.25
N ASN A 207 -10.40 -18.42 7.35
CA ASN A 207 -9.51 -17.35 7.84
C ASN A 207 -8.09 -17.85 8.13
N VAL A 208 -7.94 -19.04 8.74
CA VAL A 208 -6.61 -19.63 9.01
C VAL A 208 -5.90 -20.01 7.70
N ILE A 209 -6.63 -20.55 6.71
CA ILE A 209 -6.08 -20.86 5.38
C ILE A 209 -5.61 -19.58 4.68
N GLU A 210 -6.45 -18.54 4.67
CA GLU A 210 -6.12 -17.25 4.04
C GLU A 210 -4.90 -16.60 4.70
N ALA A 211 -4.88 -16.49 6.04
CA ALA A 211 -3.75 -15.91 6.76
C ALA A 211 -2.44 -16.72 6.58
N THR A 212 -2.53 -18.04 6.37
CA THR A 212 -1.37 -18.89 6.03
C THR A 212 -0.85 -18.60 4.63
N ALA A 213 -1.75 -18.42 3.66
CA ALA A 213 -1.40 -18.03 2.30
C ALA A 213 -0.76 -16.62 2.26
N GLN A 214 -1.39 -15.63 2.91
CA GLN A 214 -0.84 -14.27 3.03
C GLN A 214 0.55 -14.25 3.71
N SER A 215 0.75 -15.07 4.75
CA SER A 215 2.06 -15.23 5.41
C SER A 215 3.11 -15.83 4.47
N SER A 216 2.70 -16.80 3.65
CA SER A 216 3.58 -17.44 2.65
C SER A 216 3.97 -16.47 1.53
N ASP A 217 3.00 -15.74 0.97
CA ASP A 217 3.23 -14.72 -0.07
C ASP A 217 4.12 -13.58 0.43
N ALA A 218 3.98 -13.18 1.70
CA ALA A 218 4.85 -12.20 2.34
C ALA A 218 6.29 -12.72 2.50
N ILE A 219 6.47 -13.99 2.89
CA ILE A 219 7.78 -14.65 2.97
C ILE A 219 8.44 -14.71 1.59
N ASP A 220 7.74 -15.21 0.57
CA ASP A 220 8.26 -15.31 -0.80
C ASP A 220 8.60 -13.92 -1.38
N SER A 221 7.78 -12.90 -1.07
CA SER A 221 8.06 -11.51 -1.41
C SER A 221 9.36 -10.98 -0.78
N ILE A 222 9.65 -11.34 0.49
CA ILE A 222 10.89 -10.97 1.17
C ILE A 222 12.09 -11.73 0.57
N ILE A 223 11.95 -13.04 0.28
CA ILE A 223 12.99 -13.83 -0.38
C ILE A 223 13.32 -13.24 -1.76
N LYS A 224 12.31 -12.92 -2.57
CA LYS A 224 12.45 -12.29 -3.89
C LYS A 224 13.14 -10.93 -3.77
N TRP A 225 12.57 -10.01 -2.98
CA TRP A 225 13.03 -8.63 -2.87
C TRP A 225 14.46 -8.54 -2.35
N SER A 226 14.81 -9.33 -1.32
CA SER A 226 16.15 -9.29 -0.72
C SER A 226 17.26 -9.77 -1.68
N LYS A 227 16.93 -10.55 -2.71
CA LYS A 227 17.83 -11.02 -3.78
C LYS A 227 17.93 -10.07 -4.98
N GLN A 228 17.09 -9.04 -5.07
CA GLN A 228 17.10 -8.08 -6.18
C GLN A 228 18.31 -7.13 -6.11
N SER A 229 18.83 -6.73 -7.26
CA SER A 229 19.76 -5.59 -7.36
C SER A 229 19.04 -4.27 -7.08
N ASP A 230 19.79 -3.21 -6.74
CA ASP A 230 19.21 -1.89 -6.45
C ASP A 230 18.40 -1.35 -7.64
N LEU A 231 18.88 -1.58 -8.87
CA LEU A 231 18.13 -1.28 -10.09
C LEU A 231 16.81 -2.05 -10.16
N SER A 232 16.79 -3.35 -9.84
CA SER A 232 15.56 -4.14 -9.89
C SER A 232 14.55 -3.74 -8.82
N ILE A 233 14.98 -3.23 -7.67
CA ILE A 233 14.08 -2.69 -6.63
C ILE A 233 13.41 -1.42 -7.15
N LEU A 234 14.19 -0.47 -7.66
CA LEU A 234 13.67 0.77 -8.25
C LEU A 234 12.74 0.48 -9.44
N GLN A 235 13.06 -0.51 -10.28
CA GLN A 235 12.19 -0.92 -11.41
C GLN A 235 10.85 -1.51 -10.97
N ASP A 236 10.80 -2.25 -9.86
CA ASP A 236 9.56 -2.77 -9.27
C ASP A 236 8.73 -1.61 -8.68
N HIS A 237 9.34 -0.67 -7.92
CA HIS A 237 8.65 0.56 -7.44
C HIS A 237 8.08 1.39 -8.60
N TYR A 238 8.85 1.58 -9.69
CA TYR A 238 8.35 2.28 -10.87
C TYR A 238 7.20 1.53 -11.57
N GLN A 239 7.15 0.19 -11.49
CA GLN A 239 6.01 -0.57 -12.00
C GLN A 239 4.76 -0.38 -11.14
N GLU A 240 4.90 -0.29 -9.82
CA GLU A 240 3.81 0.04 -8.90
C GLU A 240 3.26 1.45 -9.18
N HIS A 241 4.14 2.44 -9.37
CA HIS A 241 3.77 3.80 -9.79
C HIS A 241 3.05 3.82 -11.16
N VAL A 242 3.48 2.98 -12.11
CA VAL A 242 2.79 2.81 -13.39
C VAL A 242 1.37 2.27 -13.19
N ASN A 243 1.22 1.23 -12.38
CA ASN A 243 -0.08 0.59 -12.12
C ASN A 243 -1.03 1.59 -11.45
N HIS A 244 -0.52 2.37 -10.48
CA HIS A 244 -1.30 3.42 -9.82
C HIS A 244 -1.77 4.49 -10.82
N LEU A 245 -0.88 5.00 -11.69
CA LEU A 245 -1.26 6.00 -12.69
C LEU A 245 -2.22 5.44 -13.76
N ASP A 246 -2.15 4.14 -14.08
CA ASP A 246 -3.12 3.50 -14.96
C ASP A 246 -4.52 3.45 -14.31
N SER A 247 -4.64 3.13 -13.02
CA SER A 247 -5.89 3.22 -12.26
C SER A 247 -6.41 4.66 -12.19
N THR A 248 -5.56 5.63 -11.86
CA THR A 248 -5.94 7.05 -11.76
C THR A 248 -6.42 7.61 -13.11
N LEU A 249 -5.83 7.18 -14.23
CA LEU A 249 -6.32 7.52 -15.57
C LEU A 249 -7.68 6.89 -15.90
N ALA A 250 -7.99 5.71 -15.39
CA ALA A 250 -9.29 5.07 -15.57
C ALA A 250 -10.39 5.84 -14.81
N VAL A 251 -10.19 6.10 -13.52
CA VAL A 251 -11.11 6.87 -12.66
C VAL A 251 -11.39 8.25 -13.26
N LEU A 252 -10.35 8.99 -13.68
CA LEU A 252 -10.52 10.29 -14.34
C LEU A 252 -11.32 10.19 -15.65
N SER A 253 -11.11 9.14 -16.44
CA SER A 253 -11.80 8.97 -17.72
C SER A 253 -13.30 8.72 -17.51
N GLU A 254 -13.64 7.91 -16.50
CA GLU A 254 -15.02 7.65 -16.09
C GLU A 254 -15.70 8.91 -15.53
N GLN A 255 -15.09 9.60 -14.57
CA GLN A 255 -15.64 10.82 -14.00
C GLN A 255 -15.86 11.90 -15.07
N ILE A 256 -14.87 12.15 -15.95
CA ILE A 256 -15.02 13.11 -17.07
C ILE A 256 -16.16 12.71 -18.03
N LEU A 257 -16.47 11.42 -18.17
CA LEU A 257 -17.61 10.93 -18.95
C LEU A 257 -18.93 11.16 -18.21
N LEU A 258 -19.02 10.77 -16.93
CA LEU A 258 -20.20 10.97 -16.08
C LEU A 258 -20.58 12.45 -15.99
N THR A 259 -19.62 13.35 -15.76
CA THR A 259 -19.89 14.79 -15.67
C THR A 259 -20.33 15.39 -17.01
N LYS A 260 -19.87 14.88 -18.17
CA LYS A 260 -20.42 15.26 -19.47
C LYS A 260 -21.88 14.82 -19.63
N GLN A 261 -22.22 13.63 -19.14
CA GLN A 261 -23.58 13.09 -19.22
C GLN A 261 -24.53 13.86 -18.30
N SER A 262 -24.13 14.16 -17.06
CA SER A 262 -24.95 14.95 -16.12
C SER A 262 -25.18 16.37 -16.64
N GLN A 263 -24.15 17.04 -17.20
CA GLN A 263 -24.30 18.33 -17.87
C GLN A 263 -25.24 18.26 -19.08
N LYS A 264 -25.22 17.17 -19.86
CA LYS A 264 -26.18 16.98 -20.97
C LYS A 264 -27.61 16.83 -20.45
N ARG A 265 -27.83 16.03 -19.40
CA ARG A 265 -29.15 15.85 -18.76
C ARG A 265 -29.69 17.17 -18.20
N LEU A 266 -28.88 17.91 -17.44
CA LEU A 266 -29.26 19.21 -16.87
C LEU A 266 -29.63 20.23 -17.95
N ARG A 267 -28.91 20.26 -19.08
CA ARG A 267 -29.26 21.12 -20.22
C ARG A 267 -30.59 20.75 -20.89
N MET A 268 -30.95 19.46 -20.95
CA MET A 268 -32.24 19.04 -21.51
C MET A 268 -33.41 19.39 -20.58
N ILE A 269 -33.21 19.27 -19.26
CA ILE A 269 -34.17 19.71 -18.23
C ILE A 269 -34.37 21.23 -18.32
N ASN A 270 -33.29 22.02 -18.32
CA ASN A 270 -33.35 23.48 -18.36
C ASN A 270 -33.85 24.04 -19.71
N ALA A 271 -33.82 23.25 -20.79
CA ALA A 271 -34.40 23.61 -22.09
C ALA A 271 -35.93 23.41 -22.16
N GLY A 272 -36.58 22.96 -21.08
CA GLY A 272 -38.03 22.72 -21.03
C GLY A 272 -38.49 21.51 -21.84
N GLN A 273 -37.57 20.61 -22.23
CA GLN A 273 -37.87 19.48 -23.10
C GLN A 273 -38.17 18.21 -22.28
N SER A 274 -39.24 18.25 -21.48
CA SER A 274 -39.72 17.11 -20.68
C SER A 274 -40.96 16.45 -21.27
N ASP A 275 -40.85 15.97 -22.52
CA ASP A 275 -41.76 14.96 -23.10
C ASP A 275 -40.99 13.63 -23.26
N ILE A 276 -40.57 13.07 -22.12
CA ILE A 276 -40.22 11.66 -22.01
C ILE A 276 -40.88 11.13 -20.74
N ASP A 277 -42.03 10.49 -20.93
CA ASP A 277 -42.70 9.66 -19.91
C ASP A 277 -41.72 8.57 -19.43
N PRO A 278 -41.42 8.45 -18.12
CA PRO A 278 -40.55 7.41 -17.58
C PRO A 278 -41.05 5.97 -17.83
N SER A 279 -42.28 5.79 -18.32
CA SER A 279 -42.99 4.50 -18.32
C SER A 279 -42.89 3.71 -19.63
N ARG A 280 -42.14 4.14 -20.64
CA ARG A 280 -42.11 3.48 -21.97
C ARG A 280 -40.74 3.31 -22.62
N THR A 281 -39.85 2.53 -22.00
CA THR A 281 -38.83 1.71 -22.71
C THR A 281 -38.35 0.52 -21.85
N LEU A 282 -39.29 -0.31 -21.38
CA LEU A 282 -39.02 -1.69 -20.95
C LEU A 282 -40.18 -2.59 -21.38
N GLU A 283 -40.39 -2.71 -22.68
CA GLU A 283 -41.26 -3.74 -23.26
C GLU A 283 -40.82 -4.01 -24.70
N ASP A 284 -39.73 -4.78 -24.83
CA ASP A 284 -39.68 -5.85 -25.84
C ASP A 284 -38.72 -6.95 -25.36
N ASN A 285 -39.11 -8.21 -25.58
CA ASN A 285 -38.54 -9.44 -25.00
C ASN A 285 -38.78 -9.70 -23.49
N GLN A 286 -39.94 -10.27 -23.15
CA GLN A 286 -39.96 -11.63 -22.57
C GLN A 286 -41.13 -12.43 -23.17
N ASN A 287 -40.94 -13.76 -23.26
CA ASN A 287 -41.84 -14.69 -23.93
C ASN A 287 -43.17 -14.88 -23.20
N GLU A 288 -44.15 -15.41 -23.95
CA GLU A 288 -45.40 -15.96 -23.43
C GLU A 288 -45.18 -16.94 -22.26
N ASN A 289 -45.81 -16.69 -21.10
CA ASN A 289 -46.98 -17.46 -20.61
C ASN A 289 -47.24 -17.29 -19.10
N GLY A 290 -48.53 -17.27 -18.71
CA GLY A 290 -48.94 -17.75 -17.37
C GLY A 290 -49.33 -16.72 -16.30
N SER A 291 -50.55 -16.18 -16.40
CA SER A 291 -51.34 -15.61 -15.28
C SER A 291 -52.02 -16.72 -14.43
N PRO A 292 -52.70 -16.44 -13.29
CA PRO A 292 -52.59 -15.28 -12.37
C PRO A 292 -52.76 -15.65 -10.85
N ASP A 293 -52.66 -14.62 -9.97
CA ASP A 293 -53.42 -14.43 -8.71
C ASP A 293 -53.30 -15.44 -7.52
N THR A 294 -53.40 -15.06 -6.24
CA THR A 294 -53.78 -13.78 -5.59
C THR A 294 -53.20 -13.64 -4.15
N ASN A 295 -53.21 -12.39 -3.64
CA ASN A 295 -53.30 -11.95 -2.22
C ASN A 295 -52.06 -11.92 -1.29
N GLN A 296 -51.68 -10.68 -0.95
CA GLN A 296 -51.08 -10.16 0.30
C GLN A 296 -51.91 -10.51 1.57
N PRO A 297 -51.49 -10.22 2.84
CA PRO A 297 -50.41 -9.32 3.33
C PRO A 297 -49.47 -10.02 4.39
N GLU A 298 -48.71 -9.40 5.32
CA GLU A 298 -48.55 -8.01 5.80
C GLU A 298 -47.21 -7.76 6.55
N ASN A 299 -46.80 -6.48 6.64
CA ASN A 299 -46.05 -5.78 7.72
C ASN A 299 -44.57 -6.03 8.11
N GLU A 300 -44.03 -4.93 8.69
CA GLU A 300 -42.89 -4.80 9.63
C GLU A 300 -41.45 -5.05 9.15
N ASN A 301 -40.41 -4.33 9.58
CA ASN A 301 -40.14 -2.94 10.04
C ASN A 301 -38.70 -2.94 10.63
N ASP A 302 -38.08 -1.77 10.63
CA ASP A 302 -37.13 -1.27 11.66
C ASP A 302 -35.64 -1.70 11.76
N TRP A 303 -34.81 -0.62 11.83
CA TRP A 303 -33.69 -0.34 12.77
C TRP A 303 -32.24 -0.58 12.30
N THR A 304 -31.44 0.48 12.03
CA THR A 304 -30.75 1.49 12.91
C THR A 304 -29.45 0.94 13.54
N ASP A 305 -28.39 1.70 13.81
CA ASP A 305 -28.11 3.12 13.59
C ASP A 305 -26.59 3.38 13.57
N ALA A 306 -26.16 4.49 12.98
CA ALA A 306 -24.87 5.12 13.30
C ALA A 306 -25.13 6.33 14.21
N SER A 307 -24.42 6.43 15.33
CA SER A 307 -24.75 7.39 16.39
C SER A 307 -23.67 8.47 16.54
N TRP A 308 -24.04 9.75 16.35
CA TRP A 308 -24.03 10.77 17.43
C TRP A 308 -24.34 12.21 16.96
N SER A 309 -25.57 12.62 17.29
CA SER A 309 -25.99 13.91 17.86
C SER A 309 -25.09 15.15 17.80
N SER A 310 -25.67 16.26 17.31
CA SER A 310 -25.78 17.48 18.12
C SER A 310 -26.92 18.41 17.67
N GLY A 311 -27.83 18.73 18.59
CA GLY A 311 -28.40 20.07 18.82
C GLY A 311 -29.16 20.80 17.70
N HIS A 312 -30.49 20.78 17.76
CA HIS A 312 -31.38 21.82 17.21
C HIS A 312 -31.08 23.21 17.85
N ALA A 313 -31.53 24.38 17.35
CA ALA A 313 -32.78 24.63 16.61
C ALA A 313 -32.81 26.02 15.91
N HIS A 314 -33.80 26.20 15.01
CA HIS A 314 -34.52 27.44 14.62
C HIS A 314 -33.71 28.72 14.26
N ASP A 315 -34.08 29.53 13.26
CA ASP A 315 -35.07 29.45 12.17
C ASP A 315 -34.78 30.58 11.15
N GLN A 316 -35.48 30.60 10.02
CA GLN A 316 -35.67 31.77 9.14
C GLN A 316 -34.41 32.45 8.56
N SER A 317 -34.07 32.07 7.33
CA SER A 317 -34.30 33.00 6.21
C SER A 317 -34.37 32.26 4.87
N GLY A 318 -35.45 32.47 4.12
CA GLY A 318 -35.46 32.17 2.69
C GLY A 318 -34.65 33.21 1.93
N THR A 319 -34.23 32.87 0.71
CA THR A 319 -33.60 33.75 -0.30
C THR A 319 -32.07 33.88 -0.33
N SER A 320 -31.30 32.92 0.21
CA SER A 320 -29.87 32.74 -0.14
C SER A 320 -29.62 31.56 -1.11
N LEU A 321 -30.34 30.45 -0.93
CA LEU A 321 -30.18 29.18 -1.67
C LEU A 321 -30.41 29.22 -3.20
N SER A 322 -30.67 30.38 -3.81
CA SER A 322 -30.70 30.51 -5.28
C SER A 322 -29.41 31.08 -5.87
N ALA A 323 -28.59 31.77 -5.08
CA ALA A 323 -27.32 32.36 -5.54
C ALA A 323 -26.21 31.31 -5.53
N ASP A 324 -25.94 30.69 -4.37
CA ASP A 324 -24.89 29.67 -4.18
C ASP A 324 -24.96 28.55 -5.24
N TRP A 325 -26.17 28.04 -5.52
CA TRP A 325 -26.36 26.97 -6.48
C TRP A 325 -26.18 27.43 -7.93
N SER A 326 -26.49 28.68 -8.26
CA SER A 326 -26.27 29.25 -9.59
C SER A 326 -24.77 29.51 -9.85
N GLU A 327 -24.06 29.99 -8.84
CA GLU A 327 -22.62 30.30 -8.90
C GLU A 327 -21.78 29.01 -8.99
N ALA A 328 -22.12 27.99 -8.17
CA ALA A 328 -21.52 26.65 -8.24
C ALA A 328 -21.71 25.96 -9.60
N ILE A 329 -22.85 26.17 -10.27
CA ILE A 329 -23.10 25.62 -11.62
C ILE A 329 -22.21 26.32 -12.68
N SER A 330 -21.83 27.58 -12.47
CA SER A 330 -21.01 28.38 -13.39
C SER A 330 -19.54 27.92 -13.45
N LEU A 331 -18.96 27.54 -12.30
CA LEU A 331 -17.54 27.17 -12.18
C LEU A 331 -17.23 25.74 -12.64
N ARG A 332 -18.17 24.80 -12.47
CA ARG A 332 -17.98 23.37 -12.82
C ARG A 332 -17.45 23.11 -14.24
N PRO A 333 -17.97 23.74 -15.32
CA PRO A 333 -17.41 23.59 -16.67
C PRO A 333 -15.92 23.94 -16.82
N GLN A 334 -15.45 24.91 -16.04
CA GLN A 334 -14.07 25.40 -16.08
C GLN A 334 -13.16 24.52 -15.22
N LEU A 335 -13.63 24.07 -14.06
CA LEU A 335 -12.94 23.07 -13.24
C LEU A 335 -12.74 21.76 -14.03
N ILE A 336 -13.75 21.29 -14.76
CA ILE A 336 -13.61 20.13 -15.67
C ILE A 336 -12.58 20.38 -16.78
N LYS A 337 -12.42 21.63 -17.24
CA LYS A 337 -11.38 21.99 -18.21
C LYS A 337 -9.98 21.93 -17.58
N LEU A 338 -9.85 22.33 -16.31
CA LEU A 338 -8.63 22.18 -15.51
C LEU A 338 -8.30 20.69 -15.24
N VAL A 339 -9.29 19.86 -14.84
CA VAL A 339 -9.13 18.40 -14.68
C VAL A 339 -8.62 17.76 -15.98
N LYS A 340 -9.16 18.17 -17.14
CA LYS A 340 -8.68 17.65 -18.44
C LYS A 340 -7.22 18.01 -18.75
N THR A 341 -6.68 19.09 -18.17
CA THR A 341 -5.27 19.47 -18.34
C THR A 341 -4.30 18.72 -17.42
N THR A 342 -4.78 17.97 -16.41
CA THR A 342 -3.92 17.05 -15.63
C THR A 342 -3.64 15.74 -16.37
N VAL A 343 -4.58 15.28 -17.21
CA VAL A 343 -4.47 14.01 -17.95
C VAL A 343 -3.17 13.89 -18.78
N PRO A 344 -2.69 14.94 -19.50
CA PRO A 344 -1.38 14.90 -20.14
C PRO A 344 -0.20 14.76 -19.15
N LEU A 345 -0.22 15.47 -18.01
CA LEU A 345 0.83 15.38 -16.97
C LEU A 345 0.93 13.94 -16.45
N ILE A 346 -0.20 13.38 -16.02
CA ILE A 346 -0.33 11.98 -15.53
C ILE A 346 0.18 10.98 -16.59
N LYS A 347 -0.18 11.20 -17.87
CA LYS A 347 0.29 10.34 -18.98
C LYS A 347 1.79 10.43 -19.20
N LEU A 348 2.40 11.60 -19.08
CA LEU A 348 3.83 11.81 -19.30
C LEU A 348 4.66 11.27 -18.13
N THR A 349 4.21 11.47 -16.87
CA THR A 349 4.75 10.80 -15.68
C THR A 349 4.64 9.28 -15.80
N ARG A 350 3.51 8.75 -16.29
CA ARG A 350 3.37 7.30 -16.55
C ARG A 350 4.32 6.82 -17.66
N ILE A 351 4.60 7.63 -18.69
CA ILE A 351 5.58 7.29 -19.73
C ILE A 351 7.00 7.28 -19.16
N LEU A 352 7.33 8.21 -18.26
CA LEU A 352 8.60 8.23 -17.51
C LEU A 352 8.79 6.90 -16.76
N PHE A 353 7.85 6.51 -15.91
CA PHE A 353 7.95 5.27 -15.14
C PHE A 353 7.87 4.00 -16.01
N LYS A 354 7.06 3.98 -17.09
CA LYS A 354 7.07 2.86 -18.06
C LYS A 354 8.43 2.70 -18.75
N LYS A 355 9.18 3.78 -19.00
CA LYS A 355 10.56 3.70 -19.51
C LYS A 355 11.52 3.15 -18.47
N LEU A 356 11.46 3.65 -17.24
CA LEU A 356 12.37 3.27 -16.16
C LEU A 356 12.19 1.81 -15.71
N SER A 357 10.94 1.40 -15.50
CA SER A 357 10.58 0.01 -15.19
C SER A 357 10.85 -0.96 -16.36
N SER A 358 11.03 -0.45 -17.59
CA SER A 358 11.14 -1.33 -18.76
C SER A 358 12.35 -2.27 -18.67
N LYS A 359 12.06 -3.56 -18.63
CA LYS A 359 13.06 -4.62 -18.77
C LYS A 359 13.78 -4.58 -20.13
N THR A 360 13.42 -3.71 -21.07
CA THR A 360 14.20 -3.51 -22.30
C THR A 360 15.53 -2.78 -22.04
N LEU A 361 15.59 -1.94 -21.00
CA LEU A 361 16.80 -1.27 -20.55
C LEU A 361 17.84 -2.29 -20.01
N THR A 362 17.36 -3.36 -19.36
CA THR A 362 18.15 -4.36 -18.64
C THR A 362 18.32 -5.70 -19.38
N ASN A 363 17.30 -6.24 -20.06
CA ASN A 363 17.38 -7.53 -20.79
C ASN A 363 18.31 -7.51 -22.01
N LYS A 364 18.63 -6.31 -22.54
CA LYS A 364 19.68 -6.14 -23.55
C LYS A 364 21.06 -5.79 -22.96
N ALA A 365 21.16 -5.75 -21.62
CA ALA A 365 22.29 -5.21 -20.88
C ALA A 365 22.77 -3.88 -21.49
N LEU A 366 21.86 -2.91 -21.65
CA LEU A 366 22.21 -1.61 -22.22
C LEU A 366 22.77 -0.68 -21.13
N PHE A 367 22.14 -0.69 -19.94
CA PHE A 367 22.59 0.10 -18.81
C PHE A 367 22.49 -0.69 -17.50
N THR A 368 23.41 -0.39 -16.59
CA THR A 368 23.33 -0.70 -15.16
C THR A 368 23.36 0.62 -14.37
N PHE A 369 22.93 0.62 -13.12
CA PHE A 369 23.41 1.67 -12.21
C PHE A 369 24.89 1.45 -11.90
N ASP A 370 25.60 2.52 -11.55
CA ASP A 370 26.93 2.39 -10.94
C ASP A 370 26.87 1.38 -9.79
N THR A 371 27.81 0.43 -9.77
CA THR A 371 27.88 -0.61 -8.75
C THR A 371 28.12 -0.05 -7.36
N GLN A 372 28.54 1.21 -7.25
CA GLN A 372 28.85 1.91 -6.00
C GLN A 372 27.82 2.96 -5.58
N LEU A 373 26.60 3.00 -6.16
CA LEU A 373 25.56 3.94 -5.69
C LEU A 373 25.36 3.84 -4.16
N SER A 374 25.50 4.96 -3.47
CA SER A 374 25.25 5.08 -2.03
C SER A 374 23.75 5.03 -1.72
N SER A 375 23.39 4.73 -0.46
CA SER A 375 21.99 4.73 -0.04
C SER A 375 21.29 6.08 -0.20
N GLU A 376 22.00 7.21 -0.02
CA GLU A 376 21.45 8.54 -0.25
C GLU A 376 21.09 8.74 -1.73
N GLU A 377 21.93 8.31 -2.67
CA GLU A 377 21.65 8.43 -4.11
C GLU A 377 20.45 7.57 -4.51
N ILE A 378 20.41 6.32 -4.04
CA ILE A 378 19.27 5.41 -4.27
C ILE A 378 18.00 6.02 -3.68
N GLN A 379 18.04 6.50 -2.43
CA GLN A 379 16.90 7.08 -1.75
C GLN A 379 16.43 8.37 -2.43
N ARG A 380 17.33 9.22 -2.92
CA ARG A 380 16.99 10.42 -3.69
C ARG A 380 16.29 10.05 -5.01
N ILE A 381 16.83 9.11 -5.75
CA ILE A 381 16.25 8.59 -7.01
C ILE A 381 14.83 8.01 -6.77
N ASP A 382 14.64 7.30 -5.67
CA ASP A 382 13.36 6.70 -5.27
C ASP A 382 12.33 7.77 -4.84
N HIS A 383 12.75 8.73 -3.99
CA HIS A 383 11.91 9.80 -3.48
C HIS A 383 11.44 10.78 -4.57
N GLU A 384 12.34 11.22 -5.46
CA GLU A 384 12.01 12.18 -6.54
C GLU A 384 10.93 11.63 -7.47
N ALA A 385 10.99 10.32 -7.74
CA ALA A 385 9.94 9.59 -8.44
C ALA A 385 8.65 9.46 -7.60
N GLY A 386 8.75 9.09 -6.32
CA GLY A 386 7.60 8.95 -5.43
C GLY A 386 6.78 10.24 -5.28
N TYR A 387 7.45 11.40 -5.18
CA TYR A 387 6.78 12.70 -5.10
C TYR A 387 5.92 13.03 -6.32
N LEU A 388 6.30 12.58 -7.52
CA LEU A 388 5.48 12.76 -8.72
C LEU A 388 4.11 12.08 -8.61
N ILE A 389 4.03 10.93 -7.91
CA ILE A 389 2.76 10.25 -7.65
C ILE A 389 1.94 11.00 -6.60
N LEU A 390 2.55 11.28 -5.45
CA LEU A 390 1.88 11.95 -4.32
C LEU A 390 1.30 13.31 -4.74
N ILE A 391 2.06 14.11 -5.47
CA ILE A 391 1.62 15.43 -5.95
C ILE A 391 0.49 15.30 -6.99
N LEU A 392 0.54 14.30 -7.87
CA LEU A 392 -0.55 14.05 -8.83
C LEU A 392 -1.84 13.57 -8.14
N GLN A 393 -1.73 12.76 -7.08
CA GLN A 393 -2.88 12.34 -6.26
C GLN A 393 -3.50 13.55 -5.55
N GLU A 394 -2.69 14.28 -4.77
CA GLU A 394 -3.15 15.43 -3.98
C GLU A 394 -3.77 16.52 -4.87
N LEU A 395 -3.17 16.80 -6.03
CA LEU A 395 -3.70 17.76 -6.99
C LEU A 395 -5.08 17.34 -7.54
N LEU A 396 -5.33 16.04 -7.73
CA LEU A 396 -6.64 15.54 -8.14
C LEU A 396 -7.65 15.57 -7.00
N GLU A 397 -7.28 15.13 -5.80
CA GLU A 397 -8.11 15.16 -4.60
C GLU A 397 -8.61 16.57 -4.30
N LEU A 398 -7.71 17.56 -4.30
CA LEU A 398 -8.06 18.98 -4.17
C LEU A 398 -9.05 19.44 -5.25
N MET A 399 -8.87 18.99 -6.49
CA MET A 399 -9.76 19.37 -7.60
C MET A 399 -11.13 18.66 -7.55
N PHE A 400 -11.23 17.49 -6.92
CA PHE A 400 -12.52 16.86 -6.60
C PHE A 400 -13.20 17.53 -5.41
N HIS A 401 -12.46 17.86 -4.35
CA HIS A 401 -13.00 18.63 -3.23
C HIS A 401 -13.57 19.98 -3.69
N ILE A 402 -12.87 20.73 -4.54
CA ILE A 402 -13.41 21.98 -5.14
C ILE A 402 -14.70 21.72 -5.95
N TYR A 403 -14.86 20.56 -6.58
CA TYR A 403 -16.06 20.21 -7.36
C TYR A 403 -17.29 19.91 -6.47
N ASP A 404 -17.05 19.38 -5.27
CA ASP A 404 -18.07 18.90 -4.33
C ASP A 404 -18.41 19.91 -3.22
N SER A 405 -17.43 20.58 -2.59
CA SER A 405 -17.64 21.39 -1.38
C SER A 405 -17.71 22.91 -1.59
N ASN A 406 -17.36 23.42 -2.78
CA ASN A 406 -17.25 24.86 -3.09
C ASN A 406 -16.30 25.67 -2.17
N GLU A 407 -15.53 25.03 -1.29
CA GLU A 407 -14.43 25.70 -0.59
C GLU A 407 -13.27 25.93 -1.58
N LEU A 408 -12.87 27.19 -1.77
CA LEU A 408 -12.12 27.57 -2.98
C LEU A 408 -10.71 28.12 -2.70
N MET A 409 -10.58 29.10 -1.79
CA MET A 409 -9.37 29.92 -1.70
C MET A 409 -8.11 29.16 -1.22
N ASN A 410 -8.28 28.25 -0.24
CA ASN A 410 -7.16 27.48 0.33
C ASN A 410 -6.61 26.46 -0.69
N TYR A 411 -7.51 25.66 -1.28
CA TYR A 411 -7.13 24.64 -2.27
C TYR A 411 -6.52 25.24 -3.54
N MET A 412 -6.94 26.44 -3.98
CA MET A 412 -6.27 27.15 -5.09
C MET A 412 -4.79 27.40 -4.82
N MET A 413 -4.45 27.97 -3.64
CA MET A 413 -3.05 28.23 -3.29
C MET A 413 -2.25 26.93 -3.22
N ARG A 414 -2.85 25.85 -2.72
CA ARG A 414 -2.22 24.53 -2.68
C ARG A 414 -1.96 23.96 -4.08
N ILE A 415 -2.92 24.06 -5.02
CA ILE A 415 -2.74 23.66 -6.43
C ILE A 415 -1.65 24.50 -7.12
N GLU A 416 -1.57 25.81 -6.82
CA GLU A 416 -0.50 26.68 -7.31
C GLU A 416 0.89 26.24 -6.84
N ILE A 417 1.03 25.78 -5.59
CA ILE A 417 2.28 25.22 -5.07
C ILE A 417 2.57 23.85 -5.69
N LEU A 418 1.59 22.95 -5.74
CA LEU A 418 1.76 21.56 -6.14
C LEU A 418 2.22 21.39 -7.59
N HIS A 419 1.66 22.12 -8.57
CA HIS A 419 2.11 21.95 -9.96
C HIS A 419 3.55 22.45 -10.19
N VAL A 420 3.98 23.48 -9.47
CA VAL A 420 5.38 23.95 -9.51
C VAL A 420 6.31 22.90 -8.91
N GLN A 421 5.93 22.29 -7.79
CA GLN A 421 6.67 21.16 -7.22
C GLN A 421 6.70 19.95 -8.19
N LEU A 422 5.58 19.65 -8.86
CA LEU A 422 5.49 18.58 -9.85
C LEU A 422 6.50 18.75 -10.98
N SER A 423 6.60 19.94 -11.57
CA SER A 423 7.61 20.21 -12.61
C SER A 423 9.03 20.06 -12.04
N GLY A 424 9.30 20.61 -10.85
CA GLY A 424 10.62 20.50 -10.21
C GLY A 424 11.06 19.05 -9.98
N HIS A 425 10.18 18.19 -9.47
CA HIS A 425 10.44 16.76 -9.30
C HIS A 425 10.54 16.00 -10.64
N PHE A 426 9.86 16.45 -11.69
CA PHE A 426 9.95 15.86 -13.03
C PHE A 426 11.31 16.17 -13.68
N ASP A 427 11.76 17.40 -13.53
CA ASP A 427 13.07 17.86 -14.01
C ASP A 427 14.20 17.20 -13.21
N SER A 428 14.05 17.10 -11.88
CA SER A 428 14.99 16.36 -11.01
C SER A 428 15.07 14.89 -11.41
N SER A 429 13.92 14.22 -11.61
CA SER A 429 13.87 12.83 -12.07
C SER A 429 14.52 12.65 -13.45
N THR A 430 14.19 13.49 -14.43
CA THR A 430 14.74 13.39 -15.80
C THR A 430 16.20 13.78 -15.92
N THR A 431 16.77 14.49 -14.94
CA THR A 431 18.21 14.84 -14.91
C THR A 431 19.05 13.86 -14.08
N LEU A 432 18.57 13.45 -12.89
CA LEU A 432 19.30 12.51 -12.02
C LEU A 432 19.42 11.13 -12.67
N LEU A 433 18.31 10.58 -13.17
CA LEU A 433 18.27 9.19 -13.64
C LEU A 433 19.26 8.90 -14.78
N PRO A 434 19.36 9.71 -15.85
CA PRO A 434 20.36 9.49 -16.89
C PRO A 434 21.82 9.63 -16.42
N CYS A 435 22.10 10.41 -15.36
CA CYS A 435 23.45 10.58 -14.84
C CYS A 435 24.00 9.32 -14.14
N HIS A 436 23.12 8.51 -13.55
CA HIS A 436 23.52 7.29 -12.82
C HIS A 436 23.48 6.01 -13.68
N LEU A 437 22.91 6.06 -14.89
CA LEU A 437 22.85 4.93 -15.83
C LEU A 437 24.17 4.79 -16.62
N THR A 438 24.99 3.81 -16.25
CA THR A 438 26.25 3.49 -16.94
C THR A 438 26.03 2.44 -18.04
N PRO A 439 26.55 2.64 -19.27
CA PRO A 439 26.46 1.64 -20.33
C PRO A 439 27.22 0.36 -19.98
N VAL A 440 26.73 -0.81 -20.41
CA VAL A 440 27.41 -2.09 -20.12
C VAL A 440 28.47 -2.44 -21.18
N ASN A 441 28.49 -1.80 -22.36
CA ASN A 441 29.37 -2.25 -23.47
C ASN A 441 29.88 -1.13 -24.40
N ASP A 442 31.03 -0.53 -24.04
CA ASP A 442 31.66 0.68 -24.61
C ASP A 442 31.51 0.93 -26.13
N ARG A 443 31.60 -0.12 -26.96
CA ARG A 443 31.79 0.04 -28.42
C ARG A 443 30.51 0.15 -29.25
N LEU A 444 29.34 -0.18 -28.71
CA LEU A 444 28.07 -0.16 -29.46
C LEU A 444 27.09 0.92 -29.00
N ASP A 445 27.48 1.71 -27.99
CA ASP A 445 26.51 2.35 -27.10
C ASP A 445 26.48 3.89 -27.16
N LEU A 446 27.49 4.59 -27.70
CA LEU A 446 27.46 6.06 -27.81
C LEU A 446 26.26 6.59 -28.62
N ALA A 447 25.92 5.95 -29.75
CA ALA A 447 24.77 6.35 -30.57
C ALA A 447 23.43 6.03 -29.90
N LYS A 448 23.34 4.91 -29.16
CA LYS A 448 22.13 4.54 -28.41
C LYS A 448 21.94 5.45 -27.20
N SER A 449 23.02 5.69 -26.46
CA SER A 449 23.08 6.62 -25.32
C SER A 449 22.59 8.01 -25.74
N ARG A 450 23.12 8.57 -26.84
CA ARG A 450 22.59 9.82 -27.42
C ARG A 450 21.09 9.75 -27.68
N ASN A 451 20.61 8.71 -28.37
CA ASN A 451 19.17 8.55 -28.65
C ASN A 451 18.34 8.41 -27.35
N HIS A 452 18.88 7.86 -26.27
CA HIS A 452 18.24 7.84 -24.96
C HIS A 452 18.17 9.25 -24.35
N PHE A 453 19.27 10.02 -24.32
CA PHE A 453 19.28 11.41 -23.85
C PHE A 453 18.28 12.30 -24.61
N GLU A 454 18.26 12.23 -25.95
CA GLU A 454 17.26 12.91 -26.79
C GLU A 454 15.81 12.53 -26.43
N THR A 455 15.60 11.26 -26.04
CA THR A 455 14.28 10.77 -25.63
C THR A 455 13.84 11.32 -24.26
N TRP A 456 14.76 11.50 -23.31
CA TRP A 456 14.45 12.14 -22.01
C TRP A 456 14.19 13.64 -22.19
N LEU A 457 14.99 14.32 -23.02
CA LEU A 457 14.80 15.74 -23.36
C LEU A 457 13.43 15.97 -24.02
N THR A 458 13.09 15.19 -25.05
CA THR A 458 11.78 15.24 -25.71
C THR A 458 10.62 15.04 -24.72
N LEU A 459 10.80 14.18 -23.71
CA LEU A 459 9.79 13.91 -22.70
C LEU A 459 9.61 15.09 -21.73
N SER A 460 10.70 15.74 -21.29
CA SER A 460 10.69 16.98 -20.51
C SER A 460 10.04 18.13 -21.28
N GLU A 461 10.39 18.33 -22.57
CA GLU A 461 9.75 19.34 -23.42
C GLU A 461 8.23 19.15 -23.51
N GLN A 462 7.77 17.91 -23.71
CA GLN A 462 6.35 17.58 -23.72
C GLN A 462 5.68 17.81 -22.36
N PHE A 463 6.39 17.54 -21.26
CA PHE A 463 5.91 17.81 -19.90
C PHE A 463 5.70 19.30 -19.66
N HIS A 464 6.68 20.15 -20.01
CA HIS A 464 6.52 21.60 -19.90
C HIS A 464 5.42 22.17 -20.82
N VAL A 465 5.15 21.54 -21.98
CA VAL A 465 3.99 21.90 -22.81
C VAL A 465 2.68 21.57 -22.09
N ALA A 466 2.58 20.39 -21.44
CA ALA A 466 1.42 20.01 -20.65
C ALA A 466 1.24 20.93 -19.43
N ASP A 467 2.32 21.24 -18.70
CA ASP A 467 2.30 22.10 -17.52
C ASP A 467 1.86 23.53 -17.87
N ARG A 468 2.43 24.16 -18.90
CA ARG A 468 1.96 25.48 -19.38
C ARG A 468 0.48 25.50 -19.76
N ASN A 469 -0.06 24.39 -20.28
CA ASN A 469 -1.49 24.27 -20.56
C ASN A 469 -2.33 24.16 -19.27
N PHE A 470 -1.82 23.46 -18.25
CA PHE A 470 -2.40 23.41 -16.91
C PHE A 470 -2.37 24.78 -16.22
N THR A 471 -1.22 25.46 -16.13
CA THR A 471 -1.08 26.82 -15.55
C THR A 471 -2.03 27.81 -16.23
N ARG A 472 -2.18 27.73 -17.57
CA ARG A 472 -3.12 28.56 -18.32
C ARG A 472 -4.58 28.23 -18.00
N ALA A 473 -4.94 26.95 -17.83
CA ALA A 473 -6.28 26.56 -17.40
C ALA A 473 -6.57 27.02 -15.96
N LEU A 474 -5.58 26.92 -15.06
CA LEU A 474 -5.66 27.35 -13.67
C LEU A 474 -5.88 28.86 -13.58
N SER A 475 -5.14 29.64 -14.39
CA SER A 475 -5.32 31.10 -14.51
C SER A 475 -6.73 31.48 -14.97
N TYR A 476 -7.30 30.75 -15.93
CA TYR A 476 -8.68 31.00 -16.37
C TYR A 476 -9.72 30.62 -15.30
N PHE A 477 -9.50 29.54 -14.55
CA PHE A 477 -10.36 29.16 -13.44
C PHE A 477 -10.32 30.20 -12.32
N LYS A 478 -9.12 30.67 -11.94
CA LYS A 478 -8.91 31.75 -10.96
C LYS A 478 -9.64 33.04 -11.33
N TYR A 479 -9.52 33.47 -12.59
CA TYR A 479 -10.21 34.66 -13.09
C TYR A 479 -11.73 34.53 -12.98
N ALA A 480 -12.28 33.38 -13.35
CA ALA A 480 -13.71 33.16 -13.33
C ALA A 480 -14.32 32.93 -11.93
N MET A 481 -13.49 32.71 -10.90
CA MET A 481 -13.91 32.78 -9.50
C MET A 481 -13.95 34.23 -8.95
N GLN A 482 -13.48 35.20 -9.73
CA GLN A 482 -13.44 36.62 -9.36
C GLN A 482 -14.47 37.46 -10.15
N THR A 483 -15.31 36.82 -10.98
CA THR A 483 -16.28 37.43 -11.89
C THR A 483 -17.66 36.81 -11.78
#